data_AF-A0A3D4FH02-F1
#
_entry.id   AF-A0A3D4FH02-F1
#
_cell.length_a   1.000
_cell.length_b   1.000
_cell.length_c   1.000
_cell.angle_alpha   90.00
_cell.angle_beta   90.00
_cell.angle_gamma   90.00
#
_symmetry.space_group_name_H-M   'P 1'
#
loop_
_entity.id
_entity.type
_entity.pdbx_description
1 polymer ?
#
loop_
_entity_poly.entity_id
_entity_poly.type
_entity_poly.pdbx_seq_one_letter_code
_entity_poly.pdbx_strand_id
1 'polypeptide(L)'
;MGLNDLYKNVWWNTNKDFPKLDGEVSYFEKIKMEKQTDKFINEIIKIIESFPNEDTRKNQWRDRFNNIIDEFINKSPLINSKDKEILLSRELLKSTEEFINVAKTFDSNISTEDIGQA
;
A
#
# COMPACT_ATOMS: atom_id res chain seq x y z
N MET A 1 15.10 28.09 14.48
CA MET A 1 15.11 27.38 13.18
C MET A 1 13.67 27.06 12.84
N GLY A 2 13.18 27.50 11.68
CA GLY A 2 11.82 27.16 11.25
C GLY A 2 11.73 25.71 10.80
N LEU A 3 10.53 25.12 10.80
CA LEU A 3 10.31 23.75 10.28
C LEU A 3 10.84 23.58 8.85
N ASN A 4 10.76 24.63 8.04
CA ASN A 4 11.27 24.62 6.66
C ASN A 4 12.80 24.42 6.61
N ASP A 5 13.55 25.06 7.49
CA ASP A 5 15.01 24.89 7.57
C ASP A 5 15.37 23.49 8.07
N LEU A 6 14.57 22.95 9.01
CA LEU A 6 14.75 21.59 9.53
C LEU A 6 14.57 20.55 8.41
N TYR A 7 13.48 20.62 7.65
CA TYR A 7 13.21 19.66 6.56
C TYR A 7 14.23 19.76 5.43
N LYS A 8 14.66 20.97 5.07
CA LYS A 8 15.76 21.15 4.10
C LYS A 8 17.04 20.51 4.61
N ASN A 9 17.39 20.71 5.89
CA ASN A 9 18.59 20.12 6.45
C ASN A 9 18.52 18.59 6.46
N VAL A 10 17.36 18.01 6.82
CA VAL A 10 17.17 16.56 6.77
C VAL A 10 17.30 16.05 5.33
N TRP A 11 16.63 16.67 4.37
CA TRP A 11 16.71 16.28 2.96
C TRP A 11 18.14 16.34 2.41
N TRP A 12 18.85 17.44 2.66
CA TRP A 12 20.21 17.65 2.15
C TRP A 12 21.26 16.76 2.82
N ASN A 13 21.03 16.34 4.08
CA ASN A 13 21.94 15.46 4.81
C ASN A 13 21.47 14.00 4.83
N THR A 14 20.36 13.67 4.18
CA THR A 14 19.99 12.27 3.96
C THR A 14 20.99 11.71 2.97
N ASN A 15 21.74 10.70 3.41
CA ASN A 15 22.85 10.15 2.66
C ASN A 15 22.41 9.72 1.26
N LYS A 16 23.18 10.15 0.24
CA LYS A 16 22.99 9.88 -1.19
C LYS A 16 23.30 8.43 -1.59
N ASP A 17 23.60 7.57 -0.61
CA ASP A 17 23.80 6.16 -0.88
C ASP A 17 22.53 5.65 -1.56
N PHE A 18 22.65 5.42 -2.87
CA PHE A 18 21.64 4.72 -3.62
C PHE A 18 21.29 3.47 -2.83
N PRO A 19 20.00 3.15 -2.68
CA PRO A 19 19.64 1.88 -2.07
C PRO A 19 20.45 0.81 -2.77
N LYS A 20 21.14 0.01 -1.97
CA LYS A 20 21.90 -1.12 -2.45
C LYS A 20 20.93 -2.05 -3.18
N LEU A 21 20.92 -1.97 -4.51
CA LEU A 21 20.11 -2.81 -5.39
C LEU A 21 20.81 -4.17 -5.51
N ASP A 22 20.92 -4.85 -4.38
CA ASP A 22 21.60 -6.13 -4.28
C ASP A 22 20.60 -7.21 -4.68
N GLY A 23 20.84 -7.87 -5.81
CA GLY A 23 20.00 -8.98 -6.28
C GLY A 23 19.60 -8.82 -7.74
N GLU A 24 20.15 -9.68 -8.60
CA GLU A 24 19.62 -9.84 -9.95
C GLU A 24 18.29 -10.61 -9.84
N VAL A 25 17.18 -9.94 -10.16
CA VAL A 25 15.89 -10.59 -10.35
C VAL A 25 15.86 -11.15 -11.76
N SER A 26 15.80 -12.47 -11.90
CA SER A 26 15.67 -13.11 -13.20
C SER A 26 14.32 -12.80 -13.85
N TYR A 27 14.25 -12.90 -15.17
CA TYR A 27 13.01 -12.74 -15.92
C TYR A 27 11.89 -13.69 -15.43
N PHE A 28 12.24 -14.92 -15.07
CA PHE A 28 11.28 -15.89 -14.54
C PHE A 28 10.77 -15.54 -13.15
N GLU A 29 11.62 -14.99 -12.29
CA GLU A 29 11.21 -14.49 -10.97
C GLU A 29 10.26 -13.30 -11.13
N LYS A 30 10.56 -12.37 -12.04
CA LYS A 30 9.65 -11.26 -12.37
C LYS A 30 8.26 -11.77 -12.78
N ILE A 31 8.18 -12.68 -13.75
CA ILE A 31 6.88 -13.25 -14.19
C ILE A 31 6.15 -13.94 -13.04
N LYS A 32 6.88 -14.67 -12.19
CA LYS A 32 6.29 -15.36 -11.04
C LYS A 32 5.69 -14.36 -10.05
N MET A 33 6.39 -13.26 -9.79
CA MET A 33 5.97 -12.20 -8.86
C MET A 33 4.80 -11.39 -9.41
N GLU A 34 4.78 -11.09 -10.72
CA GLU A 34 3.63 -10.47 -11.39
C GLU A 34 2.39 -11.34 -11.22
N LYS A 35 2.47 -12.64 -11.53
CA LYS A 35 1.36 -13.58 -11.35
C LYS A 35 0.87 -13.68 -9.90
N GLN A 36 1.79 -13.66 -8.94
CA GLN A 36 1.43 -13.67 -7.51
C GLN A 36 0.71 -12.39 -7.10
N THR A 37 1.17 -11.24 -7.61
CA THR A 37 0.58 -9.93 -7.35
C THR A 37 -0.81 -9.83 -7.98
N ASP A 38 -0.98 -10.25 -9.24
CA ASP A 38 -2.28 -10.27 -9.92
C ASP A 38 -3.29 -11.15 -9.16
N LYS A 39 -2.83 -12.32 -8.69
CA LYS A 39 -3.68 -13.20 -7.88
C LYS A 39 -4.11 -12.52 -6.59
N PHE A 40 -3.17 -11.89 -5.89
CA PHE A 40 -3.44 -11.15 -4.65
C PHE A 40 -4.43 -10.00 -4.87
N ILE A 41 -4.25 -9.19 -5.91
CA ILE A 41 -5.17 -8.08 -6.25
C ILE A 41 -6.58 -8.63 -6.49
N ASN A 42 -6.71 -9.73 -7.24
CA ASN A 42 -8.00 -10.36 -7.49
C ASN A 42 -8.65 -10.89 -6.21
N GLU A 43 -7.88 -11.45 -5.28
CA GLU A 43 -8.39 -11.91 -3.97
C GLU A 43 -8.81 -10.75 -3.08
N ILE A 44 -8.04 -9.65 -3.06
CA ILE A 44 -8.36 -8.40 -2.36
C ILE A 44 -9.66 -7.79 -2.87
N ILE A 45 -9.83 -7.68 -4.20
CA ILE A 45 -11.05 -7.13 -4.79
C ILE A 45 -12.26 -7.97 -4.37
N LYS A 46 -12.18 -9.30 -4.49
CA LYS A 46 -13.26 -10.21 -4.10
C LYS A 46 -13.63 -10.11 -2.62
N ILE A 47 -12.63 -10.02 -1.73
CA ILE A 47 -12.93 -9.87 -0.30
C ILE A 47 -13.58 -8.52 -0.03
N ILE A 48 -13.12 -7.42 -0.66
CA ILE A 48 -13.74 -6.08 -0.54
C ILE A 48 -15.19 -6.10 -1.04
N GLU A 49 -15.45 -6.67 -2.21
CA GLU A 49 -16.81 -6.81 -2.77
C GLU A 49 -17.73 -7.63 -1.87
N SER A 50 -17.17 -8.54 -1.07
CA SER A 50 -17.91 -9.37 -0.11
C SER A 50 -18.13 -8.71 1.26
N PHE A 51 -17.89 -7.40 1.39
CA PHE A 51 -18.05 -6.69 2.66
C PHE A 51 -19.47 -6.86 3.24
N PRO A 52 -19.61 -7.36 4.47
CA PRO A 52 -20.92 -7.72 5.01
C PRO A 52 -21.68 -6.50 5.56
N ASN A 53 -22.98 -6.47 5.30
CA ASN A 53 -23.88 -5.46 5.87
C ASN A 53 -24.17 -5.69 7.37
N GLU A 54 -24.05 -6.93 7.86
CA GLU A 54 -24.32 -7.28 9.26
C GLU A 54 -23.06 -7.20 10.13
N ASP A 55 -23.18 -6.53 11.28
CA ASP A 55 -22.06 -6.33 12.21
C ASP A 55 -21.41 -7.62 12.72
N THR A 56 -22.21 -8.68 12.93
CA THR A 56 -21.69 -9.99 13.41
C THR A 56 -20.76 -10.66 12.40
N ARG A 57 -20.92 -10.37 11.10
CA ARG A 57 -20.10 -10.92 10.02
C ARG A 57 -18.87 -10.06 9.70
N LYS A 58 -18.83 -8.80 10.15
CA LYS A 58 -17.70 -7.88 9.91
C LYS A 58 -16.40 -8.35 10.56
N ASN A 59 -16.46 -8.93 11.76
CA ASN A 59 -15.27 -9.47 12.41
C ASN A 59 -14.68 -10.65 11.60
N GLN A 60 -15.52 -11.60 11.19
CA GLN A 60 -15.09 -12.74 10.37
C GLN A 60 -14.57 -12.30 8.99
N TRP A 61 -15.13 -11.24 8.43
CA TRP A 61 -14.65 -10.63 7.19
C TRP A 61 -13.26 -10.01 7.40
N ARG A 62 -13.07 -9.25 8.48
CA ARG A 62 -11.79 -8.62 8.83
C ARG A 62 -10.70 -9.66 9.03
N ASP A 63 -11.00 -10.75 9.71
CA ASP A 63 -10.03 -11.83 9.95
C ASP A 63 -9.62 -12.51 8.63
N ARG A 64 -10.57 -12.71 7.71
CA ARG A 64 -10.29 -13.21 6.36
C ARG A 64 -9.44 -12.24 5.55
N PHE A 65 -9.76 -10.95 5.60
CA PHE A 65 -8.98 -9.90 4.94
C PHE A 65 -7.52 -9.88 5.43
N ASN A 66 -7.33 -9.89 6.75
CA ASN A 66 -6.01 -9.94 7.37
C ASN A 66 -5.22 -11.19 6.96
N ASN A 67 -5.86 -12.35 6.91
CA ASN A 67 -5.21 -13.60 6.48
C ASN A 67 -4.72 -13.55 5.03
N ILE A 68 -5.48 -12.96 4.10
CA ILE A 68 -5.08 -12.79 2.69
C ILE A 68 -3.83 -11.91 2.61
N ILE A 69 -3.81 -10.81 3.36
CA ILE A 69 -2.66 -9.92 3.45
C ILE A 69 -1.44 -10.63 4.03
N ASP A 70 -1.61 -11.35 5.14
CA ASP A 70 -0.53 -12.10 5.79
C ASP A 70 0.05 -13.17 4.87
N GLU A 71 -0.81 -13.88 4.14
CA GLU A 71 -0.36 -14.88 3.17
C GLU A 71 0.47 -14.26 2.04
N PHE A 72 0.06 -13.10 1.53
CA PHE A 72 0.81 -12.40 0.49
C PHE A 72 2.18 -11.94 0.98
N ILE A 73 2.24 -11.32 2.16
CA ILE A 73 3.50 -10.82 2.74
C ILE A 73 4.46 -11.97 3.04
N ASN A 74 3.96 -13.06 3.64
CA ASN A 74 4.80 -14.22 3.95
C ASN A 74 5.37 -14.90 2.70
N LYS A 75 4.73 -14.73 1.54
CA LYS A 75 5.17 -15.28 0.25
C LYS A 75 5.96 -14.29 -0.59
N SER A 76 5.92 -13.01 -0.24
CA SER A 76 6.54 -11.93 -1.02
C SER A 76 7.91 -11.59 -0.46
N PRO A 77 8.98 -11.63 -1.28
CA PRO A 77 10.27 -11.09 -0.88
C PRO A 77 10.30 -9.55 -0.87
N LEU A 78 9.26 -8.88 -1.35
CA LEU A 78 9.21 -7.42 -1.53
C LEU A 78 8.75 -6.66 -0.30
N ILE A 79 7.95 -7.29 0.55
CA ILE A 79 7.26 -6.66 1.67
C ILE A 79 7.53 -7.52 2.89
N ASN A 80 8.08 -6.92 3.93
CA ASN A 80 8.25 -7.60 5.21
C ASN A 80 7.11 -7.21 6.19
N SER A 81 7.05 -7.89 7.34
CA SER A 81 6.01 -7.63 8.35
C SER A 81 6.02 -6.19 8.91
N LYS A 82 7.18 -5.51 8.91
CA LYS A 82 7.27 -4.11 9.34
C LYS A 82 6.70 -3.18 8.27
N ASP A 83 6.91 -3.48 7.00
CA ASP A 83 6.31 -2.73 5.89
C ASP A 83 4.78 -2.86 5.91
N LYS A 84 4.24 -4.04 6.29
CA LYS A 84 2.81 -4.24 6.53
C LYS A 84 2.24 -3.26 7.55
N GLU A 85 2.91 -3.11 8.69
CA GLU A 85 2.44 -2.22 9.77
C GLU A 85 2.33 -0.78 9.28
N ILE A 86 3.27 -0.34 8.43
CA ILE A 86 3.25 0.99 7.83
C ILE A 86 2.14 1.10 6.78
N LEU A 87 2.07 0.16 5.84
CA LEU A 87 1.10 0.16 4.74
C LEU A 87 -0.36 0.08 5.23
N LEU A 88 -0.58 -0.55 6.38
CA LEU A 88 -1.90 -0.67 7.01
C LEU A 88 -2.07 0.22 8.23
N SER A 89 -1.13 1.14 8.46
CA SER A 89 -1.26 2.11 9.54
C SER A 89 -2.50 2.97 9.34
N ARG A 90 -3.18 3.29 10.44
CA ARG A 90 -4.38 4.14 10.38
C ARG A 90 -4.04 5.52 9.86
N GLU A 91 -2.86 6.01 10.18
CA GLU A 91 -2.32 7.29 9.76
C GLU A 91 -2.16 7.35 8.24
N LEU A 92 -1.58 6.32 7.62
CA LEU A 92 -1.46 6.26 6.16
C LEU A 92 -2.83 6.15 5.50
N LEU A 93 -3.71 5.26 5.97
CA LEU A 93 -5.05 5.11 5.41
C LEU A 93 -5.86 6.41 5.48
N LYS A 94 -5.79 7.11 6.61
CA LYS A 94 -6.46 8.40 6.81
C LYS A 94 -5.86 9.47 5.91
N SER A 95 -4.54 9.54 5.79
CA SER A 95 -3.89 10.50 4.90
C SER A 95 -4.26 10.26 3.43
N THR A 96 -4.37 9.00 3.00
CA THR A 96 -4.80 8.64 1.65
C THR A 96 -6.26 9.02 1.42
N GLU A 97 -7.14 8.79 2.40
CA GLU A 97 -8.54 9.25 2.34
C GLU A 97 -8.65 10.77 2.22
N GLU A 98 -7.91 11.51 3.05
CA GLU A 98 -7.84 12.97 3.01
C GLU A 98 -7.34 13.46 1.63
N PHE A 99 -6.29 12.84 1.09
CA PHE A 99 -5.77 13.16 -0.23
C PHE A 99 -6.81 12.94 -1.34
N ILE A 100 -7.48 11.78 -1.36
CA ILE A 100 -8.53 11.47 -2.35
C ILE A 100 -9.66 12.51 -2.26
N ASN A 101 -10.10 12.85 -1.05
CA ASN A 101 -11.17 13.81 -0.84
C ASN A 101 -10.79 15.22 -1.32
N VAL A 102 -9.55 15.65 -1.05
CA VAL A 102 -9.03 16.94 -1.54
C VAL A 102 -8.92 16.95 -3.06
N ALA A 103 -8.39 15.88 -3.67
CA ALA A 103 -8.28 15.75 -5.12
C ALA A 103 -9.67 15.85 -5.80
N LYS A 104 -10.68 15.15 -5.26
CA LYS A 104 -12.06 15.22 -5.75
C LYS A 104 -12.74 16.56 -5.50
N THR A 105 -12.33 17.30 -4.47
CA THR A 105 -12.81 18.66 -4.23
C THR A 105 -12.23 19.64 -5.26
N PHE A 106 -10.97 19.43 -5.65
CA PHE A 106 -10.28 20.24 -6.66
C PHE A 106 -10.79 19.95 -8.08
N ASP A 107 -10.97 18.67 -8.42
CA ASP A 107 -11.57 18.23 -9.67
C ASP A 107 -12.58 17.10 -9.39
N SER A 108 -13.87 17.41 -9.51
CA SER A 108 -14.94 16.43 -9.24
C SER A 108 -15.02 15.30 -10.25
N ASN A 109 -14.40 15.46 -11.42
CA ASN A 109 -14.47 14.48 -12.51
C ASN A 109 -13.23 13.57 -12.56
N ILE A 110 -12.20 13.85 -11.76
CA ILE A 110 -11.01 13.01 -11.71
C ILE A 110 -11.38 11.61 -11.22
N SER A 111 -10.90 10.57 -11.92
CA SER A 111 -11.18 9.20 -11.53
C SER A 111 -10.35 8.82 -10.31
N THR A 112 -10.87 7.91 -9.47
CA THR A 112 -10.09 7.37 -8.33
C THR A 112 -8.81 6.67 -8.82
N GLU A 113 -8.84 6.11 -10.03
CA GLU A 113 -7.70 5.47 -10.67
C GLU A 113 -6.59 6.48 -11.00
N ASP A 114 -6.95 7.63 -11.56
CA ASP A 114 -5.99 8.71 -11.85
C ASP A 114 -5.40 9.31 -10.57
N ILE A 115 -6.23 9.48 -9.52
CA ILE A 115 -5.75 9.90 -8.20
C ILE A 115 -4.72 8.90 -7.66
N GLY A 116 -4.97 7.59 -7.82
CA GLY A 116 -4.10 6.54 -7.30
C GLY A 116 -2.76 6.40 -8.03
N GLN A 117 -2.60 7.01 -9.21
CA GLN A 117 -1.35 7.03 -9.98
C GLN A 117 -0.44 8.22 -9.66
N ALA A 118 -0.93 9.21 -8.91
CA ALA A 118 -0.19 10.42 -8.52
C ALA A 118 0.78 10.18 -7.35
#